data_AF-F0BD18-F1
#
_entry.id   AF-F0BD18-F1
#
_cell.length_a   1.000
_cell.length_b   1.000
_cell.length_c   1.000
_cell.angle_alpha   90.00
_cell.angle_beta   90.00
_cell.angle_gamma   90.00
#
_symmetry.space_group_name_H-M   'P 1'
#
loop_
_entity.id
_entity.type
_entity.pdbx_description
1 polymer ?
#
loop_
_entity_poly.entity_id
_entity_poly.type
_entity_poly.pdbx_seq_one_letter_code
_entity_poly.pdbx_strand_id
1 'polypeptide(L)'
;MAGGRGGGGGGGGGGGGGPPRDIADVLWTYGEERQSRRIARAIVARRAEQPLLRTAQLADLIASVMPRGDSKTHPATRSFQAIRIYINRELDDLQAGLDAALDALKPGGRLAVISFHSLEDRIVKQFMARYAKAPPSNRRLPEAQPFVPTLQLISGAIKADDAELNINPRARSAVLRVAEKLGMGNGESGMGKGNSAAAPRFPIPDSRFPASPNGDAA
;
A
#
# COMPACT_ATOMS: atom_id res chain seq x y z
N MET A 1 23.95 -47.00 -22.83
CA MET A 1 22.85 -47.12 -21.86
C MET A 1 22.82 -45.86 -21.03
N ALA A 2 21.75 -45.07 -21.17
CA ALA A 2 21.51 -43.87 -20.39
C ALA A 2 20.59 -44.21 -19.20
N GLY A 3 20.91 -43.68 -18.03
CA GLY A 3 20.05 -43.63 -16.85
C GLY A 3 20.79 -42.79 -15.80
N GLY A 4 20.26 -41.73 -15.20
CA GLY A 4 18.88 -41.30 -15.06
C GLY A 4 18.56 -41.24 -13.57
N ARG A 5 18.09 -40.07 -13.11
CA ARG A 5 17.52 -39.70 -11.79
C ARG A 5 18.54 -39.07 -10.80
N GLY A 6 18.22 -37.99 -10.08
CA GLY A 6 16.93 -37.34 -9.89
C GLY A 6 17.07 -35.91 -9.39
N GLY A 7 16.14 -35.07 -9.83
CA GLY A 7 15.87 -33.78 -9.22
C GLY A 7 14.96 -33.91 -8.00
N GLY A 8 15.13 -32.99 -7.05
CA GLY A 8 14.04 -32.47 -6.21
C GLY A 8 14.04 -30.96 -6.47
N GLY A 9 12.98 -30.35 -7.00
CA GLY A 9 11.63 -30.35 -6.42
C GLY A 9 11.67 -29.40 -5.22
N GLY A 10 11.42 -28.11 -5.35
CA GLY A 10 10.14 -27.56 -5.82
C GLY A 10 9.23 -27.43 -4.60
N GLY A 11 9.22 -26.26 -3.97
CA GLY A 11 8.42 -25.96 -2.79
C GLY A 11 7.83 -24.55 -2.85
N GLY A 12 7.18 -24.24 -3.97
CA GLY A 12 6.17 -23.19 -4.00
C GLY A 12 4.87 -23.75 -3.42
N GLY A 13 4.13 -22.91 -2.68
CA GLY A 13 2.77 -23.25 -2.23
C GLY A 13 2.51 -22.81 -0.79
N GLY A 14 1.72 -21.75 -0.66
CA GLY A 14 1.21 -21.29 0.64
C GLY A 14 0.52 -19.94 0.59
N GLY A 15 -0.09 -19.56 -0.53
CA GLY A 15 -0.94 -18.36 -0.62
C GLY A 15 -2.36 -18.71 -0.21
N GLY A 16 -2.59 -19.02 1.06
CA GLY A 16 -3.93 -19.15 1.64
C GLY A 16 -4.27 -17.87 2.41
N GLY A 17 -5.33 -17.18 2.00
CA GLY A 17 -5.76 -15.86 2.50
C GLY A 17 -6.34 -15.84 3.91
N GLY A 18 -5.67 -16.48 4.87
CA GLY A 18 -5.93 -16.30 6.30
C GLY A 18 -4.99 -15.25 6.92
N PRO A 19 -5.31 -14.70 8.10
CA PRO A 19 -4.40 -13.81 8.82
C PRO A 19 -3.08 -14.54 9.13
N PRO A 20 -1.92 -13.85 9.03
CA PRO A 20 -0.62 -14.42 9.37
C PRO A 20 -0.62 -15.08 10.74
N ARG A 21 -0.24 -16.37 10.81
CA ARG A 21 -0.26 -17.10 12.08
C ARG A 21 1.08 -17.09 12.78
N ASP A 22 2.15 -16.77 12.06
CA ASP A 22 3.50 -16.68 12.59
C ASP A 22 4.28 -15.43 12.12
N ILE A 23 5.44 -15.19 12.72
CA ILE A 23 6.30 -14.04 12.42
C ILE A 23 6.74 -14.04 10.95
N ALA A 24 6.97 -15.19 10.34
CA ALA A 24 7.41 -15.27 8.96
C ALA A 24 6.31 -14.82 8.00
N ASP A 25 5.07 -15.20 8.26
CA ASP A 25 3.91 -14.79 7.47
C ASP A 25 3.69 -13.27 7.54
N VAL A 26 3.85 -12.67 8.72
CA VAL A 26 3.75 -11.20 8.93
C VAL A 26 4.81 -10.49 8.08
N LEU A 27 6.07 -10.91 8.20
CA LEU A 27 7.20 -10.32 7.47
C LEU A 27 7.05 -10.47 5.95
N TRP A 28 6.57 -11.63 5.50
CA TRP A 28 6.33 -11.90 4.09
C TRP A 28 5.19 -11.05 3.53
N THR A 29 4.03 -11.08 4.19
CA THR A 29 2.79 -10.48 3.70
C THR A 29 2.84 -8.96 3.75
N TYR A 30 3.26 -8.40 4.88
CA TYR A 30 3.22 -6.95 5.11
C TYR A 30 4.55 -6.24 4.82
N GLY A 31 5.66 -6.96 4.81
CA GLY A 31 6.99 -6.40 4.51
C GLY A 31 7.48 -6.67 3.10
N GLU A 32 6.80 -7.54 2.33
CA GLU A 32 7.30 -8.11 1.08
C GLU A 32 8.75 -8.67 1.27
N GLU A 33 9.06 -9.20 2.46
CA GLU A 33 10.41 -9.62 2.86
C GLU A 33 10.72 -11.05 2.44
N ARG A 34 11.65 -11.21 1.50
CA ARG A 34 12.02 -12.52 0.93
C ARG A 34 12.73 -13.42 1.93
N GLN A 35 13.45 -12.84 2.89
CA GLN A 35 14.15 -13.56 3.95
C GLN A 35 13.27 -13.77 5.19
N SER A 36 11.94 -13.61 5.09
CA SER A 36 11.00 -13.68 6.21
C SER A 36 11.22 -14.88 7.13
N ARG A 37 11.33 -16.09 6.56
CA ARG A 37 11.56 -17.34 7.32
C ARG A 37 12.91 -17.39 8.02
N ARG A 38 13.94 -16.74 7.46
CA ARG A 38 15.28 -16.66 8.06
C ARG A 38 15.27 -15.69 9.24
N ILE A 39 14.67 -14.53 9.04
CA ILE A 39 14.50 -13.51 10.07
C ILE A 39 13.64 -14.04 11.23
N ALA A 40 12.49 -14.66 10.94
CA ALA A 40 11.62 -15.22 11.96
C ALA A 40 12.33 -16.28 12.82
N ARG A 41 13.09 -17.19 12.20
CA ARG A 41 13.91 -18.16 12.94
C ARG A 41 14.94 -17.49 13.85
N ALA A 42 15.62 -16.46 13.37
CA ALA A 42 16.58 -15.71 14.17
C ALA A 42 15.93 -15.00 15.36
N ILE A 43 14.75 -14.40 15.15
CA ILE A 43 13.97 -13.74 16.22
C ILE A 43 13.57 -14.75 17.29
N VAL A 44 13.02 -15.91 16.89
CA VAL A 44 12.60 -16.95 17.84
C VAL A 44 13.79 -17.49 18.62
N ALA A 45 14.90 -17.80 17.95
CA ALA A 45 16.12 -18.27 18.60
C ALA A 45 16.66 -17.24 19.60
N ARG A 46 16.78 -15.96 19.19
CA ARG A 46 17.25 -14.91 20.09
C ARG A 46 16.33 -14.75 21.31
N ARG A 47 15.00 -14.80 21.12
CA ARG A 47 14.04 -14.67 22.22
C ARG A 47 14.08 -15.83 23.22
N ALA A 48 14.53 -17.02 22.80
CA ALA A 48 14.72 -18.16 23.71
C ALA A 48 15.91 -17.95 24.65
N GLU A 49 16.93 -17.20 24.21
CA GLU A 49 18.11 -16.86 25.01
C GLU A 49 17.92 -15.56 25.81
N GLN A 50 17.41 -14.51 25.18
CA GLN A 50 17.24 -13.18 25.76
C GLN A 50 16.07 -12.42 25.12
N PRO A 51 15.20 -11.76 25.92
CA PRO A 51 14.13 -10.95 25.37
C PRO A 51 14.66 -9.75 24.56
N LEU A 52 14.00 -9.46 23.43
CA LEU A 52 14.24 -8.27 22.62
C LEU A 52 13.39 -7.12 23.18
N LEU A 53 14.03 -6.14 23.82
CA LEU A 53 13.36 -5.03 24.51
C LEU A 53 13.53 -3.68 23.80
N ARG A 54 14.47 -3.58 22.86
CA ARG A 54 14.76 -2.35 22.12
C ARG A 54 14.73 -2.59 20.61
N THR A 55 14.29 -1.58 19.87
CA THR A 55 14.25 -1.62 18.40
C THR A 55 15.64 -1.81 17.80
N ALA A 56 16.68 -1.20 18.37
CA ALA A 56 18.07 -1.40 17.93
C ALA A 56 18.48 -2.88 17.96
N GLN A 57 18.15 -3.62 19.04
CA GLN A 57 18.47 -5.05 19.16
C GLN A 57 17.82 -5.88 18.03
N LEU A 58 16.57 -5.56 17.70
CA LEU A 58 15.86 -6.22 16.60
C LEU A 58 16.47 -5.84 15.24
N ALA A 59 16.81 -4.56 15.03
CA ALA A 59 17.44 -4.08 13.81
C ALA A 59 18.79 -4.76 13.56
N ASP A 60 19.63 -4.85 14.59
CA ASP A 60 20.95 -5.50 14.54
C ASP A 60 20.83 -7.00 14.29
N LEU A 61 19.88 -7.67 14.94
CA LEU A 61 19.59 -9.08 14.71
C LEU A 61 19.19 -9.33 13.25
N ILE A 62 18.26 -8.53 12.71
CA ILE A 62 17.85 -8.65 11.31
C ILE A 62 19.05 -8.40 10.39
N ALA A 63 19.81 -7.33 10.61
CA ALA A 63 21.00 -7.02 9.80
C ALA A 63 22.03 -8.17 9.82
N SER A 64 22.22 -8.84 10.97
CA SER A 64 23.17 -9.95 11.11
C SER A 64 22.83 -11.19 10.27
N VAL A 65 21.54 -11.39 9.95
CA VAL A 65 21.08 -12.55 9.18
C VAL A 65 20.73 -12.21 7.73
N MET A 66 20.79 -10.94 7.34
CA MET A 66 20.54 -10.53 5.97
C MET A 66 21.79 -10.70 5.10
N PRO A 67 21.64 -11.10 3.83
CA PRO A 67 22.74 -11.05 2.88
C PRO A 67 23.30 -9.62 2.78
N ARG A 68 24.63 -9.49 2.71
CA ARG A 68 25.25 -8.21 2.35
C ARG A 68 24.81 -7.87 0.93
N GLY A 69 24.34 -6.64 0.72
CA GLY A 69 23.94 -6.15 -0.60
C GLY A 69 23.90 -4.63 -0.63
N ASP A 70 23.92 -4.08 -1.85
CA ASP A 70 24.03 -2.64 -2.12
C ASP A 70 22.72 -1.86 -1.90
N SER A 71 21.89 -2.33 -0.97
CA SER A 71 20.65 -1.64 -0.64
C SER A 71 20.96 -0.31 0.03
N LYS A 72 20.51 0.80 -0.59
CA LYS A 72 20.52 2.14 0.01
C LYS A 72 19.64 2.24 1.26
N THR A 73 18.78 1.24 1.50
CA THR A 73 17.86 1.18 2.64
C THR A 73 18.35 0.15 3.66
N HIS A 74 18.23 0.48 4.94
CA HIS A 74 18.60 -0.42 6.03
C HIS A 74 17.87 -1.78 5.91
N PRO A 75 18.55 -2.93 6.09
CA PRO A 75 17.94 -4.25 5.89
C PRO A 75 16.70 -4.51 6.75
N ALA A 76 16.63 -3.90 7.94
CA ALA A 76 15.49 -4.07 8.85
C ALA A 76 14.24 -3.27 8.44
N THR A 77 14.32 -2.30 7.53
CA THR A 77 13.21 -1.38 7.24
C THR A 77 11.91 -2.09 6.85
N ARG A 78 11.99 -3.11 5.99
CA ARG A 78 10.82 -3.92 5.57
C ARG A 78 10.22 -4.72 6.72
N SER A 79 11.07 -5.23 7.61
CA SER A 79 10.61 -5.98 8.78
C SER A 79 9.90 -5.08 9.79
N PHE A 80 10.45 -3.88 10.05
CA PHE A 80 9.79 -2.90 10.91
C PHE A 80 8.47 -2.42 10.33
N GLN A 81 8.42 -2.18 9.01
CA GLN A 81 7.18 -1.86 8.31
C GLN A 81 6.13 -2.97 8.50
N ALA A 82 6.51 -4.24 8.28
CA ALA A 82 5.60 -5.37 8.42
C ALA A 82 5.03 -5.49 9.83
N ILE A 83 5.88 -5.36 10.84
CA ILE A 83 5.50 -5.43 12.26
C ILE A 83 4.54 -4.29 12.59
N ARG A 84 4.83 -3.07 12.12
CA ARG A 84 4.00 -1.88 12.35
C ARG A 84 2.62 -2.05 11.75
N ILE A 85 2.56 -2.46 10.47
CA ILE A 85 1.31 -2.74 9.75
C ILE A 85 0.47 -3.78 10.50
N TYR A 86 1.09 -4.87 10.94
CA TYR A 86 0.38 -5.96 11.61
C TYR A 86 -0.15 -5.54 12.99
N ILE A 87 0.69 -4.94 13.83
CA ILE A 87 0.31 -4.56 15.21
C ILE A 87 -0.82 -3.53 15.20
N ASN A 88 -0.71 -2.52 14.33
CA ASN A 88 -1.70 -1.46 14.25
C ASN A 88 -2.87 -1.78 13.32
N ARG A 89 -2.90 -2.99 12.72
CA ARG A 89 -3.93 -3.40 11.75
C ARG A 89 -4.14 -2.38 10.62
N GLU A 90 -3.05 -1.73 10.17
CA GLU A 90 -3.10 -0.53 9.31
C GLU A 90 -3.88 -0.76 8.01
N LEU A 91 -3.79 -1.96 7.42
CA LEU A 91 -4.49 -2.28 6.16
C LEU A 91 -5.98 -2.58 6.34
N ASP A 92 -6.36 -3.18 7.47
CA ASP A 92 -7.78 -3.43 7.78
C ASP A 92 -8.49 -2.09 7.99
N ASP A 93 -7.87 -1.21 8.78
CA ASP A 93 -8.37 0.13 9.08
C ASP A 93 -8.44 0.99 7.82
N LEU A 94 -7.44 0.88 6.92
CA LEU A 94 -7.49 1.53 5.62
C LEU A 94 -8.71 1.07 4.81
N GLN A 95 -8.95 -0.25 4.72
CA GLN A 95 -10.07 -0.78 3.95
C GLN A 95 -11.41 -0.32 4.53
N ALA A 96 -11.59 -0.44 5.83
CA ALA A 96 -12.80 0.02 6.53
C ALA A 96 -13.00 1.53 6.38
N GLY A 97 -11.93 2.32 6.48
CA GLY A 97 -11.96 3.76 6.29
C GLY A 97 -12.32 4.17 4.87
N LEU A 98 -11.84 3.44 3.85
CA LEU A 98 -12.20 3.68 2.45
C LEU A 98 -13.69 3.38 2.20
N ASP A 99 -14.20 2.25 2.71
CA ASP A 99 -15.61 1.89 2.61
C ASP A 99 -16.49 2.97 3.28
N ALA A 100 -16.17 3.34 4.52
CA ALA A 100 -16.91 4.38 5.24
C ALA A 100 -16.84 5.76 4.56
N ALA A 101 -15.69 6.14 3.99
CA ALA A 101 -15.53 7.39 3.27
C ALA A 101 -16.37 7.41 1.98
N LEU A 102 -16.41 6.30 1.24
CA LEU A 102 -17.24 6.17 0.05
C LEU A 102 -18.72 6.34 0.39
N ASP A 103 -19.19 5.72 1.48
CA ASP A 103 -20.58 5.82 1.92
C ASP A 103 -20.96 7.25 2.33
N ALA A 104 -20.08 7.93 3.06
CA ALA A 104 -20.29 9.29 3.55
C ALA A 104 -20.26 10.36 2.44
N LEU A 105 -19.59 10.10 1.32
CA LEU A 105 -19.47 11.07 0.23
C LEU A 105 -20.82 11.37 -0.42
N LYS A 106 -21.08 12.65 -0.71
CA LYS A 106 -22.18 13.09 -1.57
C LYS A 106 -21.76 12.99 -3.05
N PRO A 107 -22.71 12.90 -4.00
CA PRO A 107 -22.42 13.11 -5.42
C PRO A 107 -21.59 14.38 -5.67
N GLY A 108 -20.56 14.28 -6.52
CA GLY A 108 -19.56 15.33 -6.77
C GLY A 108 -18.49 15.47 -5.67
N GLY A 109 -18.62 14.76 -4.54
CA GLY A 109 -17.62 14.74 -3.48
C GLY A 109 -16.37 13.97 -3.87
N ARG A 110 -15.20 14.36 -3.34
CA ARG A 110 -13.91 13.77 -3.70
C ARG A 110 -13.29 12.97 -2.56
N LEU A 111 -12.79 11.78 -2.91
CA LEU A 111 -11.93 10.95 -2.08
C LEU A 111 -10.48 11.16 -2.50
N ALA A 112 -9.70 11.83 -1.67
CA ALA A 112 -8.26 12.03 -1.85
C ALA A 112 -7.49 11.22 -0.80
N VAL A 113 -6.64 10.30 -1.23
CA VAL A 113 -5.91 9.38 -0.34
C VAL A 113 -4.43 9.45 -0.64
N ILE A 114 -3.62 9.68 0.41
CA ILE A 114 -2.16 9.65 0.35
C ILE A 114 -1.68 8.36 1.00
N SER A 115 -0.92 7.55 0.26
CA SER A 115 -0.31 6.31 0.73
C SER A 115 1.21 6.45 0.74
N PHE A 116 1.88 5.87 1.74
CA PHE A 116 3.34 5.97 1.90
C PHE A 116 4.09 4.70 1.51
N HIS A 117 3.37 3.60 1.26
CA HIS A 117 3.98 2.37 0.79
C HIS A 117 3.14 1.58 -0.22
N SER A 118 3.79 0.61 -0.87
CA SER A 118 3.26 -0.17 -1.98
C SER A 118 1.95 -0.90 -1.64
N LEU A 119 1.86 -1.49 -0.45
CA LEU A 119 0.66 -2.22 -0.02
C LEU A 119 -0.58 -1.31 0.14
N GLU A 120 -0.44 -0.16 0.81
CA GLU A 120 -1.51 0.84 0.91
C GLU A 120 -1.94 1.32 -0.48
N ASP A 121 -0.98 1.77 -1.31
CA ASP A 121 -1.28 2.29 -2.65
C ASP A 121 -2.01 1.23 -3.51
N ARG A 122 -1.62 -0.03 -3.37
CA ARG A 122 -2.27 -1.16 -4.06
C ARG A 122 -3.73 -1.32 -3.60
N ILE A 123 -4.01 -1.25 -2.30
CA ILE A 123 -5.38 -1.32 -1.77
C ILE A 123 -6.21 -0.14 -2.29
N VAL A 124 -5.71 1.09 -2.16
CA VAL A 124 -6.41 2.30 -2.63
C VAL A 124 -6.67 2.23 -4.13
N LYS A 125 -5.68 1.82 -4.92
CA LYS A 125 -5.82 1.66 -6.37
C LYS A 125 -6.89 0.62 -6.72
N GLN A 126 -6.87 -0.54 -6.07
CA GLN A 126 -7.84 -1.61 -6.32
C GLN A 126 -9.24 -1.21 -5.88
N PHE A 127 -9.36 -0.53 -4.73
CA PHE A 127 -10.61 0.02 -4.22
C PHE A 127 -11.23 0.99 -5.23
N MET A 128 -10.49 2.03 -5.62
CA MET A 128 -11.00 3.03 -6.57
C MET A 128 -11.33 2.41 -7.93
N ALA A 129 -10.51 1.45 -8.40
CA ALA A 129 -10.78 0.74 -9.66
C ALA A 129 -12.05 -0.12 -9.60
N ARG A 130 -12.33 -0.78 -8.46
CA ARG A 130 -13.53 -1.61 -8.26
C ARG A 130 -14.82 -0.82 -8.46
N TYR A 131 -14.84 0.44 -8.04
CA TYR A 131 -16.01 1.31 -8.14
C TYR A 131 -16.04 2.20 -9.39
N ALA A 132 -14.93 2.27 -10.14
CA ALA A 132 -14.82 3.09 -11.33
C ALA A 132 -14.78 2.31 -12.66
N LYS A 133 -14.43 1.02 -12.64
CA LYS A 133 -14.24 0.21 -13.86
C LYS A 133 -14.97 -1.11 -13.77
N ALA A 134 -15.61 -1.48 -14.88
CA ALA A 134 -16.21 -2.79 -15.01
C ALA A 134 -15.13 -3.89 -14.86
N PRO A 135 -15.46 -5.01 -14.20
CA PRO A 135 -14.57 -6.14 -14.15
C PRO A 135 -14.28 -6.64 -15.57
N PRO A 136 -13.07 -7.15 -15.84
CA PRO A 136 -12.72 -7.68 -17.15
C PRO A 136 -13.73 -8.76 -17.55
N SER A 137 -14.35 -8.62 -18.73
CA SER A 137 -15.31 -9.59 -19.22
C SER A 137 -14.62 -10.92 -19.48
N ASN A 138 -15.12 -11.99 -18.86
CA ASN A 138 -14.63 -13.33 -19.14
C ASN A 138 -15.20 -13.74 -20.50
N ARG A 139 -14.36 -13.82 -21.53
CA ARG A 139 -14.77 -14.15 -22.92
C ARG A 139 -15.47 -15.52 -23.06
N ARG A 140 -15.49 -16.33 -21.99
CA ARG A 140 -16.16 -17.64 -21.89
C ARG A 140 -17.53 -17.59 -21.21
N LEU A 141 -17.94 -16.45 -20.65
CA LEU A 141 -19.27 -16.26 -20.08
C LEU A 141 -20.19 -15.63 -21.14
N PRO A 142 -21.42 -16.16 -21.35
CA PRO A 142 -22.33 -15.67 -22.39
C PRO A 142 -22.78 -14.21 -22.22
N GLU A 143 -22.75 -13.69 -20.99
CA GLU A 143 -23.22 -12.34 -20.66
C GLU A 143 -22.20 -11.58 -19.81
N ALA A 144 -21.90 -10.35 -20.21
CA ALA A 144 -21.15 -9.40 -19.40
C ALA A 144 -22.06 -8.87 -18.28
N GLN A 145 -21.62 -8.95 -17.03
CA GLN A 145 -22.41 -8.40 -15.93
C GLN A 145 -22.56 -6.88 -16.09
N PRO A 146 -23.76 -6.31 -15.93
CA PRO A 146 -23.95 -4.87 -15.97
C PRO A 146 -23.17 -4.22 -14.82
N PHE A 147 -22.34 -3.24 -15.15
CA PHE A 147 -21.55 -2.49 -14.19
C PHE A 147 -21.93 -1.01 -14.26
N VAL A 148 -22.34 -0.45 -13.12
CA VAL A 148 -22.62 0.98 -12.97
C VAL A 148 -21.50 1.59 -12.13
N PRO A 149 -20.67 2.49 -12.70
CA PRO A 149 -19.61 3.14 -11.92
C PRO A 149 -20.22 4.05 -10.86
N THR A 150 -19.69 3.98 -9.64
CA THR A 150 -20.02 4.88 -8.53
C THR A 150 -18.91 5.89 -8.25
N LEU A 151 -17.70 5.64 -8.76
CA LEU A 151 -16.58 6.57 -8.73
C LEU A 151 -16.09 6.91 -10.15
N GLN A 152 -15.57 8.12 -10.32
CA GLN A 152 -14.75 8.53 -11.44
C GLN A 152 -13.32 8.78 -10.97
N LEU A 153 -12.34 8.19 -11.64
CA LEU A 153 -10.93 8.46 -11.35
C LEU A 153 -10.55 9.83 -11.92
N ILE A 154 -10.17 10.76 -11.05
CA ILE A 154 -9.78 12.12 -11.44
C ILE A 154 -8.32 12.15 -11.87
N SER A 155 -7.46 11.38 -11.19
CA SER A 155 -6.04 11.33 -11.49
C SER A 155 -5.48 9.92 -11.43
N GLY A 156 -4.34 9.74 -12.10
CA GLY A 156 -3.43 8.65 -11.80
C GLY A 156 -2.73 8.83 -10.44
N ALA A 157 -1.70 8.02 -10.21
CA ALA A 157 -0.82 8.21 -9.06
C ALA A 157 -0.06 9.54 -9.21
N ILE A 158 -0.25 10.44 -8.26
CA ILE A 158 0.50 11.71 -8.15
C ILE A 158 1.61 11.51 -7.14
N LYS A 159 2.83 11.93 -7.46
CA LYS A 159 4.01 11.82 -6.60
C LYS A 159 4.58 13.21 -6.34
N ALA A 160 5.30 13.34 -5.23
CA ALA A 160 6.08 14.52 -4.91
C ALA A 160 7.09 14.84 -6.03
N ASP A 161 7.26 16.13 -6.32
CA ASP A 161 8.27 16.63 -7.25
C ASP A 161 9.61 16.89 -6.54
N ASP A 162 10.65 17.19 -7.31
CA ASP A 162 11.99 17.39 -6.75
C ASP A 162 12.06 18.57 -5.76
N ALA A 163 11.22 19.59 -5.94
CA ALA A 163 11.16 20.73 -5.02
C ALA A 163 10.57 20.32 -3.67
N GLU A 164 9.47 19.56 -3.67
CA GLU A 164 8.87 18.99 -2.46
C GLU A 164 9.83 18.03 -1.76
N LEU A 165 10.55 17.18 -2.50
CA LEU A 165 11.49 16.22 -1.91
C LEU A 165 12.68 16.89 -1.24
N ASN A 166 13.11 18.06 -1.71
CA ASN A 166 14.19 18.82 -1.11
C ASN A 166 13.80 19.41 0.24
N ILE A 167 12.54 19.85 0.40
CA ILE A 167 12.03 20.40 1.68
C ILE A 167 11.46 19.32 2.60
N ASN A 168 10.97 18.22 2.03
CA ASN A 168 10.32 17.13 2.74
C ASN A 168 10.77 15.76 2.21
N PRO A 169 11.93 15.24 2.68
CA PRO A 169 12.41 13.92 2.29
C PRO A 169 11.43 12.77 2.60
N ARG A 170 10.49 12.95 3.54
CA ARG A 170 9.47 11.95 3.88
C ARG A 170 8.43 11.78 2.77
N ALA A 171 8.28 12.76 1.87
CA ALA A 171 7.36 12.69 0.73
C ALA A 171 7.84 11.75 -0.39
N ARG A 172 9.09 11.25 -0.34
CA ARG A 172 9.69 10.36 -1.36
C ARG A 172 8.82 9.17 -1.74
N SER A 173 8.09 8.63 -0.78
CA SER A 173 7.25 7.44 -0.96
C SER A 173 5.76 7.74 -0.96
N ALA A 174 5.36 9.02 -0.83
CA ALA A 174 3.97 9.43 -0.86
C ALA A 174 3.40 9.30 -2.29
N VAL A 175 2.21 8.71 -2.38
CA VAL A 175 1.42 8.62 -3.60
C VAL A 175 0.02 9.11 -3.28
N LEU A 176 -0.42 10.17 -3.97
CA LEU A 176 -1.77 10.68 -3.91
C LEU A 176 -2.62 10.06 -5.03
N ARG A 177 -3.83 9.61 -4.69
CA ARG A 177 -4.88 9.20 -5.62
C ARG A 177 -6.17 9.96 -5.32
N VAL A 178 -6.87 10.39 -6.37
CA VAL A 178 -8.11 11.15 -6.26
C VAL A 178 -9.20 10.51 -7.11
N ALA A 179 -10.36 10.28 -6.50
CA ALA A 179 -11.59 9.87 -7.16
C ALA A 179 -12.76 10.76 -6.76
N GLU A 180 -13.76 10.90 -7.62
CA GLU A 180 -14.98 11.68 -7.38
C GLU A 180 -16.19 10.74 -7.37
N LYS A 181 -17.12 10.93 -6.43
CA LYS A 181 -18.34 10.13 -6.33
C LYS A 181 -19.36 10.60 -7.36
N LEU A 182 -19.83 9.68 -8.18
CA LEU A 182 -20.86 9.96 -9.18
C LEU A 182 -22.24 10.01 -8.50
N GLY A 183 -23.11 10.90 -8.98
CA GLY A 183 -24.51 10.88 -8.61
C GLY A 183 -25.26 9.76 -9.32
N MET A 184 -26.34 9.26 -8.72
CA MET A 184 -27.34 8.52 -9.48
C MET A 184 -28.06 9.50 -10.40
N GLY A 185 -27.55 9.67 -11.61
CA GLY A 185 -28.11 10.52 -12.66
C GLY A 185 -28.18 9.75 -13.97
N ASN A 186 -29.38 9.28 -14.29
CA ASN A 186 -29.93 8.72 -15.53
C ASN A 186 -28.96 8.51 -16.72
N GLY A 187 -28.68 7.23 -17.01
CA GLY A 187 -29.00 6.58 -18.29
C GLY A 187 -28.60 7.16 -19.65
N GLU A 188 -27.95 8.32 -19.78
CA GLU A 188 -27.71 8.91 -21.09
C GLU A 188 -26.28 9.45 -21.27
N SER A 189 -25.57 8.78 -22.19
CA SER A 189 -24.50 9.29 -23.06
C SER A 189 -23.15 9.68 -22.41
N GLY A 190 -21.98 9.34 -22.96
CA GLY A 190 -21.69 8.76 -24.26
C GLY A 190 -20.19 8.47 -24.40
N MET A 191 -19.92 7.52 -25.30
CA MET A 191 -18.63 7.29 -25.92
C MET A 191 -18.10 8.62 -26.50
N GLY A 192 -17.04 9.19 -25.91
CA GLY A 192 -16.48 10.48 -26.31
C GLY A 192 -14.96 10.43 -26.32
N LYS A 193 -14.39 10.64 -27.50
CA LYS A 193 -12.99 10.46 -27.90
C LYS A 193 -11.99 11.26 -27.08
N GLY A 194 -10.76 10.74 -27.03
CA GLY A 194 -9.63 11.39 -26.39
C GLY A 194 -9.37 12.81 -26.88
N ASN A 195 -9.04 13.67 -25.92
CA ASN A 195 -8.14 14.78 -26.16
C ASN A 195 -7.26 14.96 -24.93
N SER A 196 -5.96 15.08 -25.17
CA SER A 196 -4.94 15.42 -24.19
C SER A 196 -5.17 16.86 -23.73
N ALA A 197 -6.01 17.05 -22.71
CA ALA A 197 -6.13 18.31 -22.00
C ALA A 197 -5.27 18.25 -20.73
N ALA A 198 -4.40 19.25 -20.57
CA ALA A 198 -3.51 19.39 -19.44
C ALA A 198 -4.24 19.19 -18.10
N ALA A 199 -3.60 18.45 -17.19
CA ALA A 199 -4.12 18.23 -15.85
C ALA A 199 -4.50 19.57 -15.20
N PRO A 200 -5.68 19.70 -14.57
CA PRO A 200 -6.04 20.92 -13.88
C PRO A 200 -5.05 21.15 -12.73
N ARG A 201 -4.30 22.25 -12.79
CA ARG A 201 -3.50 22.75 -11.68
C ARG A 201 -4.47 23.22 -10.59
N PHE A 202 -4.54 22.48 -9.49
CA PHE A 202 -5.20 22.95 -8.29
C PHE A 202 -4.33 24.05 -7.65
N PRO A 203 -4.88 25.22 -7.31
CA PRO A 203 -4.17 26.16 -6.46
C PRO A 203 -4.01 25.54 -5.07
N ILE A 204 -2.76 25.44 -4.60
CA ILE A 204 -2.46 25.13 -3.21
C ILE A 204 -3.01 26.32 -2.40
N PRO A 205 -3.93 26.11 -1.44
CA PRO A 205 -4.37 27.21 -0.58
C PRO A 205 -3.18 27.72 0.23
N ASP A 206 -2.96 29.04 0.23
CA ASP A 206 -1.94 29.68 1.06
C ASP A 206 -2.04 29.18 2.50
N SER A 207 -0.95 28.58 2.98
CA SER A 207 -0.80 28.09 4.34
C SER A 207 -0.78 29.26 5.32
N ARG A 208 -1.95 29.76 5.74
CA ARG A 208 -2.09 30.56 6.94
C ARG A 208 -2.58 29.67 8.08
N PHE A 209 -1.72 28.77 8.52
CA PHE A 209 -1.79 28.31 9.89
C PHE A 209 -1.14 29.38 10.76
N PRO A 210 -1.86 30.03 11.69
CA PRO A 210 -1.21 30.91 12.65
C PRO A 210 -0.25 30.07 13.49
N ALA A 211 1.00 30.54 13.62
CA ALA A 211 1.96 29.96 14.53
C ALA A 211 1.37 29.97 15.94
N SER A 212 1.29 28.80 16.57
CA SER A 212 0.99 28.72 18.00
C SER A 212 2.09 29.47 18.78
N PRO A 213 1.74 30.33 19.74
CA PRO A 213 2.71 30.97 20.60
C PRO A 213 3.26 29.91 21.57
N ASN A 214 4.49 29.46 21.35
CA ASN A 214 5.22 28.74 22.38
C ASN A 214 5.56 29.73 23.48
N GLY A 215 5.07 29.41 24.67
CA GLY A 215 5.32 30.14 25.90
C GLY A 215 6.79 30.10 26.31
N ASP A 216 7.17 31.18 26.98
CA ASP A 216 8.31 31.26 27.85
C ASP A 216 8.29 30.12 28.88
N ALA A 217 9.45 29.51 29.07
CA ALA A 217 9.84 28.98 30.37
C ALA A 217 11.36 29.07 30.50
N ALA A 218 11.77 29.77 31.56
CA ALA A 218 13.06 29.70 32.20
C ALA A 218 13.40 28.27 32.69
#